data_AF-A0A7J9J6A8-F1
#
_entry.id   AF-A0A7J9J6A8-F1
#
_cell.length_a   1.000
_cell.length_b   1.000
_cell.length_c   1.000
_cell.angle_alpha   90.00
_cell.angle_beta   90.00
_cell.angle_gamma   90.00
#
_symmetry.space_group_name_H-M   'P 1'
#
loop_
_entity.id
_entity.type
_entity.pdbx_description
1 polymer ?
#
loop_
_entity_poly.entity_id
_entity_poly.type
_entity_poly.pdbx_seq_one_letter_code
_entity_poly.pdbx_strand_id
1 'polypeptide(L)'
;MKEAYCAVALECTVKYLTGDTDTCGGKYLDAVDRIWRGRIQDLERSKASDLVFDQLRNRRLQVEAAATGDEDAVRCLSAINTRGYAIVSLRRYLREASGSMKPPVLEQACLKLGRYFT
;
A
#
# COMPACT_ATOMS: atom_id res chain seq x y z
N MET A 1 -1.10 -0.26 9.39
CA MET A 1 -1.02 0.70 8.25
C MET A 1 0.19 0.48 7.35
N LYS A 2 1.43 0.43 7.88
CA LYS A 2 2.67 0.35 7.09
C LYS A 2 2.67 -0.78 6.04
N GLU A 3 2.35 -2.00 6.45
CA GLU A 3 2.27 -3.14 5.52
C GLU A 3 1.16 -2.98 4.46
N ALA A 4 -0.01 -2.46 4.85
CA ALA A 4 -1.10 -2.20 3.90
C ALA A 4 -0.70 -1.16 2.85
N TYR A 5 -0.01 -0.09 3.27
CA TYR A 5 0.53 0.91 2.38
C TYR A 5 1.57 0.32 1.40
N CYS A 6 2.52 -0.46 1.92
CA CYS A 6 3.53 -1.16 1.11
C CYS A 6 2.90 -2.12 0.10
N ALA A 7 1.96 -2.95 0.55
CA ALA A 7 1.27 -3.92 -0.30
C ALA A 7 0.48 -3.25 -1.43
N VAL A 8 -0.24 -2.17 -1.13
CA VAL A 8 -1.02 -1.42 -2.11
C VAL A 8 -0.14 -0.67 -3.09
N ALA A 9 0.96 -0.04 -2.62
CA ALA A 9 1.93 0.60 -3.50
C ALA A 9 2.52 -0.41 -4.50
N LEU A 10 2.85 -1.61 -4.01
CA LEU A 10 3.38 -2.70 -4.84
C LEU A 10 2.37 -3.17 -5.88
N GLU A 11 1.13 -3.49 -5.46
CA GLU A 11 0.05 -3.88 -6.38
C GLU A 11 -0.26 -2.81 -7.43
N CYS A 12 -0.30 -1.54 -7.02
CA CYS A 12 -0.57 -0.42 -7.94
C CYS A 12 0.55 -0.21 -8.98
N THR A 13 1.68 -0.88 -8.83
CA THR A 13 2.84 -0.76 -9.71
C THR A 13 3.06 -2.05 -10.50
N VAL A 14 3.21 -3.19 -9.81
CA VAL A 14 3.54 -4.50 -10.38
C VAL A 14 2.46 -5.06 -11.30
N LYS A 15 1.19 -4.68 -11.12
CA LYS A 15 0.11 -5.06 -12.05
C LYS A 15 0.35 -4.61 -13.49
N TYR A 16 1.24 -3.64 -13.72
CA TYR A 16 1.66 -3.18 -15.05
C TYR A 16 2.89 -3.92 -15.59
N LEU A 17 3.55 -4.79 -14.81
CA LEU A 17 4.63 -5.66 -15.31
C LEU A 17 4.09 -6.90 -16.04
N THR A 18 2.90 -7.37 -15.65
CA THR A 18 2.35 -8.65 -16.13
C THR A 18 1.45 -8.50 -17.36
N GLY A 19 1.67 -7.49 -18.21
CA GLY A 19 0.84 -7.21 -19.39
C GLY A 19 1.65 -6.94 -20.66
N ASP A 20 0.96 -6.96 -21.81
CA ASP A 20 1.56 -6.89 -23.15
C ASP A 20 2.47 -5.66 -23.34
N THR A 21 3.65 -5.90 -23.92
CA THR A 21 4.91 -5.21 -23.60
C THR A 21 4.98 -3.76 -24.07
N ASP A 22 4.17 -3.34 -25.04
CA ASP A 22 4.32 -2.02 -25.67
C ASP A 22 3.58 -0.90 -24.91
N THR A 23 2.42 -1.21 -24.32
CA THR A 23 1.63 -0.24 -23.51
C THR A 23 1.89 -0.37 -22.01
N CYS A 24 2.34 -1.54 -21.57
CA CYS A 24 2.52 -1.84 -20.15
C CYS A 24 3.81 -1.24 -19.56
N GLY A 25 4.88 -1.15 -20.36
CA GLY A 25 6.13 -0.51 -19.93
C GLY A 25 5.97 0.96 -19.51
N GLY A 26 5.22 1.75 -20.29
CA GLY A 26 4.96 3.16 -19.96
C GLY A 26 4.13 3.35 -18.68
N LYS A 27 3.13 2.50 -18.45
CA LYS A 27 2.30 2.55 -17.23
C LYS A 27 3.09 2.12 -15.99
N TYR A 28 4.00 1.17 -16.14
CA TYR A 28 4.89 0.77 -15.06
C TYR A 28 5.81 1.93 -14.66
N LEU A 29 6.48 2.56 -15.64
CA LEU A 29 7.37 3.70 -15.38
C LEU A 29 6.64 4.88 -14.75
N ASP A 30 5.45 5.25 -15.25
CA ASP A 30 4.62 6.29 -14.64
C ASP A 30 4.26 5.97 -13.18
N ALA A 31 3.92 4.70 -12.89
CA ALA A 31 3.65 4.27 -11.52
C ALA A 31 4.90 4.33 -10.63
N VAL A 32 6.07 3.95 -11.15
CA VAL A 32 7.38 4.06 -10.48
C VAL A 32 7.65 5.52 -10.10
N ASP A 33 7.54 6.43 -11.06
CA ASP A 33 7.83 7.85 -10.86
C ASP A 33 6.86 8.47 -9.86
N ARG A 34 5.56 8.25 -10.02
CA ARG A 34 4.53 8.88 -9.19
C ARG A 34 4.52 8.35 -7.75
N ILE A 35 4.67 7.04 -7.56
CA ILE A 35 4.51 6.39 -6.25
C ILE A 35 5.86 6.31 -5.53
N TRP A 36 6.89 5.78 -6.19
CA TRP A 36 8.13 5.38 -5.52
C TRP A 36 9.15 6.52 -5.49
N ARG A 37 9.42 7.15 -6.64
CA ARG A 37 10.34 8.28 -6.74
C ARG A 37 9.73 9.61 -6.29
N GLY A 38 8.41 9.75 -6.38
CA GLY A 38 7.68 10.90 -5.83
C GLY A 38 7.27 10.66 -4.38
N ARG A 39 6.07 10.12 -4.17
CA ARG A 39 5.42 10.07 -2.85
C ARG A 39 6.25 9.38 -1.77
N ILE A 40 6.79 8.19 -2.04
CA ILE A 40 7.53 7.41 -1.04
C ILE A 40 8.88 8.06 -0.73
N GLN A 41 9.60 8.53 -1.75
CA GLN A 41 10.87 9.23 -1.56
C GLN A 41 10.67 10.53 -0.74
N ASP A 42 9.64 11.31 -1.03
CA ASP A 42 9.34 12.54 -0.28
C ASP A 42 8.92 12.24 1.16
N LEU A 43 8.16 11.17 1.38
CA LEU A 43 7.80 10.71 2.72
C LEU A 43 9.03 10.28 3.53
N GLU A 44 9.99 9.62 2.88
CA GLU A 44 11.25 9.22 3.50
C GLU A 44 12.13 10.43 3.85
N ARG A 45 12.23 11.41 2.94
CA ARG A 45 13.01 12.63 3.14
C ARG A 45 12.44 13.52 4.23
N SER A 46 11.12 13.71 4.24
CA SER A 46 10.45 14.57 5.20
C SER A 46 10.46 14.02 6.63
N LYS A 47 10.61 12.70 6.79
CA LYS A 47 10.49 12.00 8.09
C LYS A 47 9.18 12.32 8.83
N ALA A 48 8.18 12.83 8.12
CA ALA A 48 6.90 13.23 8.69
C ALA A 48 6.01 12.03 9.05
N SER A 49 6.43 10.81 8.68
CA SER A 49 5.67 9.61 8.91
C SER A 49 6.56 8.38 9.07
N ASP A 50 6.19 7.50 10.00
CA ASP A 50 6.82 6.19 10.17
C ASP A 50 6.37 5.15 9.13
N LEU A 51 5.62 5.56 8.10
CA LEU A 51 5.16 4.68 7.02
C LEU A 51 6.31 4.09 6.20
N VAL A 52 7.46 4.77 6.13
CA VAL A 52 8.65 4.25 5.44
C VAL A 52 9.48 3.39 6.40
N PHE A 53 9.36 2.08 6.22
CA PHE A 53 10.08 1.04 6.95
C PHE A 53 10.88 0.16 5.99
N ASP A 54 11.69 -0.74 6.52
CA ASP A 54 12.71 -1.46 5.74
C ASP A 54 12.14 -2.28 4.59
N GLN A 55 10.98 -2.93 4.78
CA GLN A 55 10.33 -3.65 3.68
C GLN A 55 9.93 -2.70 2.55
N LEU A 56 9.44 -1.49 2.85
CA LEU A 56 9.07 -0.52 1.81
C LEU A 56 10.31 -0.03 1.06
N ARG A 57 11.43 0.19 1.76
CA ARG A 57 12.73 0.56 1.14
C ARG A 57 13.24 -0.55 0.21
N ASN A 58 13.21 -1.80 0.68
CA ASN A 58 13.62 -2.95 -0.11
C ASN A 58 12.73 -3.12 -1.36
N ARG A 59 11.41 -2.93 -1.22
CA ARG A 59 10.50 -2.95 -2.38
C ARG A 59 10.76 -1.81 -3.34
N ARG A 60 11.10 -0.62 -2.86
CA ARG A 60 11.47 0.51 -3.73
C ARG A 60 12.67 0.15 -4.61
N LEU A 61 13.73 -0.39 -4.02
CA LEU A 61 14.93 -0.80 -4.77
C LEU A 61 14.60 -1.84 -5.85
N GLN A 62 13.77 -2.84 -5.53
CA GLN A 62 13.34 -3.86 -6.51
C GLN A 62 12.51 -3.26 -7.65
N VAL A 63 11.59 -2.37 -7.34
CA VAL A 63 10.74 -1.69 -8.33
C VAL A 63 11.58 -0.76 -9.22
N GLU A 64 12.51 -0.02 -8.64
CA GLU A 64 13.43 0.84 -9.39
C GLU A 64 14.39 0.02 -10.27
N ALA A 65 14.89 -1.12 -9.80
CA ALA A 65 15.73 -2.02 -10.59
C ALA A 65 14.96 -2.60 -11.79
N ALA A 66 13.74 -3.10 -11.57
CA ALA A 66 12.89 -3.58 -12.66
C ALA A 66 12.60 -2.49 -13.71
N ALA A 67 12.47 -1.23 -13.29
CA ALA A 67 12.32 -0.09 -14.22
C ALA A 67 13.54 0.15 -15.11
N THR A 68 14.72 -0.31 -14.71
CA THR A 68 15.96 -0.23 -15.52
C THR A 68 16.17 -1.44 -16.43
N GLY A 69 15.25 -2.41 -16.42
CA GLY A 69 15.36 -3.64 -17.21
C GLY A 69 16.04 -4.80 -16.48
N ASP A 70 16.19 -4.74 -15.15
CA ASP A 70 16.69 -5.86 -14.35
C ASP A 70 15.71 -7.05 -14.39
N GLU A 71 16.08 -8.10 -15.13
CA GLU A 71 15.24 -9.28 -15.33
C GLU A 71 14.99 -10.07 -14.04
N ASP A 72 15.94 -10.10 -13.11
CA ASP A 72 15.77 -10.81 -11.84
C ASP A 72 14.79 -10.05 -10.95
N ALA A 73 14.86 -8.72 -10.93
CA ALA A 73 13.88 -7.87 -10.25
C ALA A 73 12.47 -8.04 -10.86
N VAL A 74 12.35 -8.06 -12.20
CA VAL A 74 11.08 -8.32 -12.89
C VAL A 74 10.52 -9.69 -12.53
N ARG A 75 11.37 -10.74 -12.57
CA ARG A 75 10.97 -12.12 -12.21
C ARG A 75 10.50 -12.21 -10.76
N CYS A 76 11.26 -11.63 -9.84
CA CYS A 76 10.92 -11.60 -8.43
C CYS A 76 9.60 -10.87 -8.17
N LEU A 77 9.37 -9.72 -8.80
CA LEU A 77 8.12 -8.96 -8.63
C LEU A 77 6.92 -9.70 -9.24
N SER A 78 7.10 -10.32 -10.42
CA SER A 78 6.04 -11.05 -11.12
C SER A 78 5.60 -12.32 -10.40
N ALA A 79 6.48 -12.92 -9.58
CA ALA A 79 6.16 -14.10 -8.77
C ALA A 79 5.28 -13.79 -7.55
N ILE A 80 5.10 -12.52 -7.20
CA ILE A 80 4.35 -12.12 -6.00
C ILE A 80 2.86 -11.99 -6.36
N ASN A 81 1.99 -12.64 -5.57
CA ASN A 81 0.55 -12.36 -5.61
C ASN A 81 0.27 -11.01 -4.92
N THR A 82 0.63 -9.91 -5.59
CA THR A 82 0.54 -8.55 -5.06
C THR A 82 -0.89 -8.15 -4.73
N ARG A 83 -1.86 -8.60 -5.53
CA ARG A 83 -3.29 -8.34 -5.31
C ARG A 83 -3.79 -9.00 -4.03
N GLY A 84 -3.49 -10.29 -3.86
CA GLY A 84 -3.84 -11.04 -2.65
C GLY A 84 -3.20 -10.43 -1.41
N TYR A 85 -1.90 -10.10 -1.51
CA TYR A 85 -1.16 -9.46 -0.43
C TYR A 85 -1.75 -8.09 -0.04
N ALA A 86 -2.13 -7.26 -1.02
CA ALA A 86 -2.78 -5.97 -0.79
C ALA A 86 -4.14 -6.13 -0.10
N ILE A 87 -5.00 -7.04 -0.57
CA ILE A 87 -6.32 -7.28 0.02
C ILE A 87 -6.22 -7.74 1.48
N VAL A 88 -5.35 -8.70 1.76
CA VAL A 88 -5.14 -9.22 3.12
C VAL A 88 -4.63 -8.12 4.05
N SER A 89 -3.62 -7.37 3.61
CA SER A 89 -3.04 -6.30 4.41
C SER A 89 -4.02 -5.16 4.67
N LEU A 90 -4.82 -4.78 3.67
CA LEU A 90 -5.89 -3.80 3.81
C LEU A 90 -6.97 -4.24 4.80
N ARG A 91 -7.46 -5.49 4.68
CA ARG A 91 -8.46 -6.03 5.62
C ARG A 91 -7.96 -6.02 7.06
N ARG A 92 -6.70 -6.41 7.27
CA ARG A 92 -6.07 -6.36 8.59
C ARG A 92 -6.03 -4.94 9.14
N TYR A 93 -5.56 -3.98 8.33
CA TYR A 93 -5.52 -2.58 8.74
C TYR A 93 -6.91 -2.02 9.05
N LEU A 94 -7.92 -2.29 8.20
CA LEU A 94 -9.28 -1.83 8.43
C LEU A 94 -9.87 -2.41 9.72
N ARG A 95 -9.60 -3.69 10.00
CA ARG A 95 -10.02 -4.32 11.27
C ARG A 95 -9.39 -3.62 12.47
N GLU A 96 -8.08 -3.43 12.47
CA GLU A 96 -7.35 -2.73 13.54
C GLU A 96 -7.87 -1.30 13.72
N ALA A 97 -8.04 -0.56 12.63
CA ALA A 97 -8.57 0.79 12.65
C ALA A 97 -10.00 0.81 13.23
N SER A 98 -10.88 -0.07 12.76
CA SER A 98 -12.26 -0.15 13.25
C SER A 98 -12.35 -0.51 14.73
N GLY A 99 -11.47 -1.37 15.24
CA GLY A 99 -11.40 -1.70 16.67
C GLY A 99 -10.90 -0.55 17.54
N SER A 100 -10.14 0.39 16.96
CA SER A 100 -9.66 1.59 17.67
C SER A 100 -10.63 2.78 17.61
N MET A 101 -11.62 2.74 16.71
CA MET A 101 -12.59 3.82 16.56
C MET A 101 -13.56 3.81 17.74
N LYS A 102 -13.85 5.00 18.28
CA LYS A 102 -14.95 5.16 19.22
C LYS A 102 -16.27 4.80 18.52
N PRO A 103 -17.26 4.29 19.27
CA PRO A 103 -18.59 4.06 18.73
C PRO A 103 -19.09 5.32 18.02
N PRO A 104 -19.78 5.19 16.88
CA PRO A 104 -20.43 6.29 16.20
C PRO A 104 -21.22 7.15 17.19
N VAL A 105 -21.23 8.47 16.99
CA VAL A 105 -21.91 9.42 17.88
C VAL A 105 -23.38 9.05 18.10
N LEU A 106 -24.04 8.52 17.08
CA LEU A 106 -25.42 8.01 17.15
C LEU A 106 -25.55 6.79 18.07
N GLU A 107 -24.63 5.84 17.98
CA GLU A 107 -24.61 4.67 18.87
C GLU A 107 -24.33 5.09 20.32
N GLN A 108 -23.43 6.05 20.52
CA GLN A 108 -23.16 6.65 21.83
C GLN A 108 -24.37 7.39 22.40
N ALA A 109 -25.14 8.09 21.57
CA ALA A 109 -26.38 8.76 21.97
C ALA A 109 -27.48 7.75 22.33
N CYS A 110 -27.65 6.68 21.54
CA CYS A 110 -28.58 5.60 21.84
C CYS A 110 -28.22 4.87 23.15
N LEU A 111 -26.94 4.58 23.38
CA LEU A 111 -26.46 3.98 24.63
C LEU A 111 -26.69 4.89 25.84
N LYS A 112 -26.54 6.21 25.68
CA LYS A 112 -26.86 7.18 26.73
C LYS A 112 -28.36 7.19 27.01
N LEU A 113 -29.20 7.30 25.98
CA LEU A 113 -30.65 7.33 26.14
C LEU A 113 -31.18 6.03 26.77
N GLY A 114 -30.70 4.86 26.34
CA GLY A 114 -31.10 3.57 26.92
C GLY A 114 -30.75 3.39 28.40
N ARG A 115 -29.75 4.12 28.93
CA ARG A 115 -29.41 4.14 30.36
C ARG A 115 -30.27 5.09 31.21
N TYR A 116 -31.07 5.96 30.60
CA TYR A 116 -32.02 6.82 31.32
C TYR A 116 -33.43 6.20 31.42
N PHE A 117 -33.67 5.04 30.79
CA PHE A 117 -34.96 4.35 30.76
C PHE A 117 -34.98 3.00 31.50
N THR A 118 -33.97 2.72 32.32
CA THR A 118 -33.89 1.58 33.26
C THR A 118 -33.61 2.09 34.65
#